data_AF-A0A9E1ZTK5-F1
#
_entry.id   AF-A0A9E1ZTK5-F1
#
_cell.length_a   1.000
_cell.length_b   1.000
_cell.length_c   1.000
_cell.angle_alpha   90.00
_cell.angle_beta   90.00
_cell.angle_gamma   90.00
#
_symmetry.space_group_name_H-M   'P 1'
#
loop_
_entity.id
_entity.type
_entity.pdbx_description
1 polymer ?
#
loop_
_entity_poly.entity_id
_entity_poly.type
_entity_poly.pdbx_seq_one_letter_code
_entity_poly.pdbx_strand_id
1 'polypeptide(L)'
;MQIPTTIFIIGAIAVVVILGIIVALITQSRRVNLTKPNTSEEKPEWMRATPPKETMAATLADGEGITLFNHDEGERLASPFAEQIEDILQALLKNDPQLSSLKVDLGTSDSGTLEFWVNGKKHDRIEDIPNKALRDAILQAVKKWEKN
;
A
#
# COMPACT_ATOMS: atom_id res chain seq x y z
N MET A 1 -16.91 -4.67 61.93
CA MET A 1 -15.54 -4.40 61.43
C MET A 1 -15.58 -3.09 60.68
N GLN A 2 -15.12 -1.98 61.28
CA GLN A 2 -15.12 -0.68 60.61
C GLN A 2 -13.92 -0.63 59.66
N ILE A 3 -14.18 -0.46 58.37
CA ILE A 3 -13.12 -0.26 57.38
C ILE A 3 -12.54 1.13 57.66
N PRO A 4 -11.25 1.25 57.98
CA PRO A 4 -10.65 2.54 58.30
C PRO A 4 -10.75 3.46 57.08
N THR A 5 -11.19 4.69 57.32
CA THR A 5 -11.42 5.73 56.31
C THR A 5 -10.21 5.97 55.40
N THR A 6 -9.01 5.66 55.89
CA THR A 6 -7.75 5.69 55.15
C THR A 6 -7.72 4.75 53.94
N ILE A 7 -8.37 3.58 53.98
CA ILE A 7 -8.43 2.65 52.85
C ILE A 7 -9.26 3.23 51.71
N PHE A 8 -10.37 3.91 52.02
CA PHE A 8 -11.19 4.59 51.01
C PHE A 8 -10.44 5.77 50.37
N ILE A 9 -9.67 6.52 51.15
CA ILE A 9 -8.85 7.63 50.64
C ILE A 9 -7.76 7.12 49.69
N ILE A 10 -7.03 6.05 50.07
CA ILE A 10 -5.99 5.46 49.24
C ILE A 10 -6.58 4.87 47.94
N GLY A 11 -7.71 4.16 48.05
CA GLY A 11 -8.42 3.62 46.89
C GLY A 11 -8.88 4.72 45.93
N ALA A 12 -9.43 5.83 46.44
CA ALA A 12 -9.85 6.96 45.63
C ALA A 12 -8.66 7.61 44.89
N ILE A 13 -7.52 7.79 45.57
CA ILE A 13 -6.30 8.33 44.96
C ILE A 13 -5.82 7.41 43.83
N ALA A 14 -5.78 6.11 44.06
CA ALA A 14 -5.34 5.15 43.04
C ALA A 14 -6.22 5.20 41.78
N VAL A 15 -7.54 5.30 41.93
CA VAL A 15 -8.48 5.43 40.81
C VAL A 15 -8.23 6.72 40.02
N VAL A 16 -8.01 7.84 40.70
CA VAL A 16 -7.71 9.13 40.03
C VAL A 16 -6.40 9.06 39.25
N VAL A 17 -5.36 8.43 39.81
CA VAL A 17 -4.07 8.26 39.11
C VAL A 17 -4.24 7.40 37.86
N ILE A 18 -4.95 6.28 37.95
CA ILE A 18 -5.22 5.39 36.80
C ILE A 18 -5.99 6.15 35.71
N LEU A 19 -7.03 6.90 36.08
CA LEU A 19 -7.79 7.72 35.14
C LEU A 19 -6.91 8.77 34.45
N GLY A 20 -6.01 9.42 35.20
CA GLY A 20 -5.04 10.37 34.65
C GLY A 20 -4.11 9.73 33.60
N ILE A 21 -3.59 8.53 33.90
CA ILE A 21 -2.74 7.76 32.96
C ILE A 21 -3.54 7.40 31.69
N ILE A 22 -4.78 6.92 31.82
CA ILE A 22 -5.62 6.56 30.67
C ILE A 22 -5.87 7.78 29.77
N VAL A 23 -6.22 8.93 30.35
CA VAL A 23 -6.43 10.17 29.59
C VAL A 23 -5.14 10.62 28.89
N ALA A 24 -3.98 10.52 29.56
CA ALA A 24 -2.69 10.81 28.96
C ALA A 24 -2.39 9.89 27.76
N LEU A 25 -2.64 8.59 27.90
CA LEU A 25 -2.43 7.63 26.81
C LEU A 25 -3.37 7.87 25.62
N ILE A 26 -4.65 8.17 25.86
CA ILE A 26 -5.62 8.49 24.79
C ILE A 26 -5.21 9.77 24.06
N THR A 27 -4.82 10.81 24.80
CA THR A 27 -4.40 12.08 24.19
C THR A 27 -3.10 11.94 23.40
N GLN A 28 -2.16 11.13 23.88
CA GLN A 28 -0.91 10.83 23.16
C GLN A 28 -1.16 9.96 21.93
N SER A 29 -2.03 8.95 22.02
CA SER A 29 -2.45 8.11 20.89
C SER A 29 -3.06 8.94 19.75
N ARG A 30 -3.90 9.93 20.06
CA ARG A 30 -4.51 10.83 19.07
C ARG A 30 -3.52 11.73 18.34
N ARG A 31 -2.30 11.91 18.86
CA ARG A 31 -1.24 12.70 18.22
C ARG A 31 -0.42 11.90 17.21
N VAL A 32 -0.49 10.57 17.25
CA VAL A 32 0.26 9.70 16.34
C VAL A 32 -0.67 9.30 15.20
N ASN A 33 -0.48 9.90 14.02
CA ASN A 33 -1.13 9.44 12.80
C ASN A 33 -0.40 8.20 12.28
N LEU A 34 -0.99 7.03 12.48
CA LEU A 34 -0.44 5.76 11.97
C LEU A 34 -0.80 5.51 10.50
N THR A 35 -1.82 6.20 9.98
CA THR A 35 -2.42 5.90 8.67
C THR A 35 -2.15 6.96 7.61
N LYS A 36 -1.65 8.14 7.99
CA LYS A 36 -1.34 9.21 7.03
C LYS A 36 0.15 9.23 6.74
N PRO A 37 0.57 9.09 5.48
CA PRO A 37 1.96 9.34 5.11
C PRO A 37 2.36 10.81 5.33
N ASN A 38 3.67 11.06 5.44
CA ASN A 38 4.21 12.41 5.65
C ASN A 38 3.94 13.33 4.44
N THR A 39 3.79 12.75 3.26
CA THR A 39 3.37 13.40 2.01
C THR A 39 2.30 12.55 1.31
N SER A 40 1.48 13.15 0.44
CA SER A 40 0.40 12.42 -0.25
C SER A 40 0.89 11.35 -1.25
N GLU A 41 2.20 11.31 -1.51
CA GLU A 41 2.84 10.42 -2.49
C GLU A 41 3.66 9.30 -1.82
N GLU A 42 3.90 9.35 -0.51
CA GLU A 42 4.63 8.30 0.22
C GLU A 42 3.71 7.23 0.81
N LYS A 43 4.17 5.98 0.93
CA LYS A 43 3.45 4.89 1.62
C LYS A 43 3.80 4.86 3.13
N PRO A 44 2.82 4.80 4.07
CA PRO A 44 3.08 4.66 5.50
C PRO A 44 3.73 3.32 5.90
N GLU A 45 4.53 3.35 6.98
CA GLU A 45 5.45 2.26 7.35
C GLU A 45 4.81 0.89 7.60
N TRP A 46 3.59 0.86 8.14
CA TRP A 46 2.86 -0.38 8.43
C TRP A 46 2.47 -1.16 7.17
N MET A 47 2.54 -0.53 5.99
CA MET A 47 2.34 -1.23 4.73
C MET A 47 3.57 -2.03 4.29
N ARG A 48 4.76 -1.92 4.90
CA ARG A 48 5.96 -2.67 4.46
C ARG A 48 6.00 -4.15 4.92
N ALA A 49 4.95 -4.92 4.65
CA ALA A 49 4.90 -6.36 4.99
C ALA A 49 5.68 -7.23 3.98
N THR A 50 5.97 -8.49 4.33
CA THR A 50 6.71 -9.46 3.51
C THR A 50 5.82 -10.17 2.48
N PRO A 51 6.17 -10.17 1.17
CA PRO A 51 5.31 -10.69 0.10
C PRO A 51 5.25 -12.18 -0.10
N PRO A 52 4.26 -12.64 -0.90
CA PRO A 52 4.23 -13.97 -1.47
C PRO A 52 5.55 -14.32 -2.16
N LYS A 53 5.91 -15.61 -2.13
CA LYS A 53 7.21 -16.11 -2.61
C LYS A 53 7.50 -15.80 -4.08
N GLU A 54 6.45 -15.65 -4.89
CA GLU A 54 6.54 -15.35 -6.32
C GLU A 54 7.00 -13.91 -6.56
N THR A 55 6.49 -12.95 -5.80
CA THR A 55 6.96 -11.56 -5.80
C THR A 55 8.40 -11.50 -5.30
N MET A 56 8.75 -12.25 -4.22
CA MET A 56 10.14 -12.31 -3.76
C MET A 56 11.12 -12.76 -4.85
N ALA A 57 10.73 -13.74 -5.67
CA ALA A 57 11.58 -14.26 -6.74
C ALA A 57 11.75 -13.24 -7.88
N ALA A 58 10.72 -12.46 -8.19
CA ALA A 58 10.79 -11.36 -9.16
C ALA A 58 11.66 -10.21 -8.64
N THR A 59 11.44 -9.76 -7.40
CA THR A 59 12.19 -8.67 -6.77
C THR A 59 13.68 -9.02 -6.59
N LEU A 60 14.00 -10.28 -6.23
CA LEU A 60 15.38 -10.78 -6.14
C LEU A 60 16.09 -10.84 -7.50
N ALA A 61 15.36 -11.06 -8.60
CA ALA A 61 15.93 -11.07 -9.93
C ALA A 61 16.32 -9.67 -10.42
N ASP A 62 15.59 -8.63 -9.97
CA ASP A 62 15.85 -7.23 -10.28
C ASP A 62 16.77 -6.54 -9.23
N GLY A 63 17.18 -7.26 -8.17
CA GLY A 63 18.18 -6.81 -7.20
C GLY A 63 17.64 -6.00 -6.02
N GLU A 64 16.33 -6.02 -5.80
CA GLU A 64 15.64 -5.24 -4.78
C GLU A 64 15.31 -6.03 -3.50
N GLY A 65 15.04 -5.29 -2.42
CA GLY A 65 14.67 -5.85 -1.12
C GLY A 65 13.27 -6.47 -1.14
N ILE A 66 13.10 -7.59 -0.43
CA ILE A 66 11.83 -8.33 -0.35
C ILE A 66 10.77 -7.48 0.39
N THR A 67 9.82 -6.87 -0.34
CA THR A 67 8.71 -6.09 0.21
C THR A 67 7.42 -6.30 -0.59
N LEU A 68 6.24 -6.32 0.07
CA LEU A 68 4.92 -6.46 -0.58
C LEU A 68 4.57 -5.31 -1.52
N PHE A 69 5.34 -4.24 -1.40
CA PHE A 69 5.11 -2.97 -2.03
C PHE A 69 6.48 -2.54 -2.51
N ASN A 70 6.78 -2.85 -3.77
CA ASN A 70 7.83 -2.11 -4.43
C ASN A 70 7.35 -0.66 -4.53
N HIS A 71 8.27 0.27 -4.34
CA HIS A 71 7.98 1.67 -4.58
C HIS A 71 9.25 2.30 -5.11
N ASP A 72 9.35 2.33 -6.42
CA ASP A 72 10.44 2.98 -7.11
C ASP A 72 10.18 4.49 -7.12
N GLU A 73 11.25 5.29 -7.06
CA GLU A 73 11.13 6.74 -7.14
C GLU A 73 10.41 7.15 -8.44
N GLY A 74 9.19 7.67 -8.32
CA GLY A 74 8.36 8.12 -9.44
C GLY A 74 7.10 7.29 -9.69
N GLU A 75 6.89 6.19 -8.96
CA GLU A 75 5.70 5.33 -9.08
C GLU A 75 4.46 5.91 -8.39
N ARG A 76 3.28 5.51 -8.87
CA ARG A 76 2.00 5.90 -8.27
C ARG A 76 1.62 5.04 -7.08
N LEU A 77 0.82 5.61 -6.19
CA LEU A 77 0.26 4.85 -5.08
C LEU A 77 -0.67 3.76 -5.62
N ALA A 78 -0.25 2.50 -5.47
CA ALA A 78 -1.04 1.36 -5.86
C ALA A 78 -1.35 0.43 -4.68
N SER A 79 -2.50 -0.22 -4.76
CA SER A 79 -2.84 -1.34 -3.89
C SER A 79 -1.94 -2.56 -4.20
N PRO A 80 -1.75 -3.50 -3.27
CA PRO A 80 -0.85 -4.65 -3.48
C PRO A 80 -1.17 -5.45 -4.75
N PHE A 81 -2.44 -5.51 -5.14
CA PHE A 81 -2.86 -6.23 -6.34
C PHE A 81 -2.55 -5.46 -7.63
N ALA A 82 -2.61 -4.12 -7.58
CA ALA A 82 -2.21 -3.29 -8.71
C ALA A 82 -0.70 -3.42 -8.98
N GLU A 83 0.12 -3.41 -7.92
CA GLU A 83 1.57 -3.67 -8.00
C GLU A 83 1.87 -5.05 -8.64
N GLN A 84 1.20 -6.11 -8.17
CA GLN A 84 1.40 -7.45 -8.71
C GLN A 84 1.00 -7.57 -10.19
N ILE A 85 -0.08 -6.91 -10.60
CA ILE A 85 -0.51 -6.87 -11.99
C ILE A 85 0.50 -6.06 -12.81
N GLU A 86 1.05 -4.99 -12.26
CA GLU A 86 2.11 -4.21 -12.88
C GLU A 86 3.37 -5.04 -13.10
N ASP A 87 3.85 -5.77 -12.10
CA ASP A 87 5.03 -6.65 -12.24
C ASP A 87 4.86 -7.63 -13.41
N ILE A 88 3.68 -8.26 -13.50
CA ILE A 88 3.33 -9.18 -14.59
C ILE A 88 3.30 -8.43 -15.93
N LEU A 89 2.75 -7.22 -15.94
CA LEU A 89 2.70 -6.37 -17.13
C LEU A 89 4.10 -5.96 -17.57
N GLN A 90 4.96 -5.46 -16.70
CA GLN A 90 6.34 -5.09 -17.02
C GLN A 90 7.10 -6.27 -17.60
N ALA A 91 6.92 -7.48 -17.06
CA ALA A 91 7.49 -8.70 -17.63
C ALA A 91 6.97 -9.01 -19.04
N LEU A 92 5.69 -8.74 -19.33
CA LEU A 92 5.14 -8.86 -20.69
C LEU A 92 5.71 -7.78 -21.63
N LEU A 93 5.81 -6.52 -21.18
CA LEU A 93 6.30 -5.38 -21.96
C LEU A 93 7.79 -5.54 -22.31
N LYS A 94 8.63 -5.99 -21.36
CA LYS A 94 10.06 -6.28 -21.59
C LYS A 94 10.27 -7.29 -22.73
N ASN A 95 9.32 -8.21 -22.94
CA ASN A 95 9.38 -9.25 -23.98
C ASN A 95 8.74 -8.84 -25.32
N ASP A 96 8.10 -7.67 -25.41
CA ASP A 96 7.47 -7.18 -26.63
C ASP A 96 8.22 -5.95 -27.18
N PRO A 97 8.93 -6.07 -28.33
CA PRO A 97 9.67 -4.96 -28.93
C PRO A 97 8.82 -3.73 -29.27
N GLN A 98 7.52 -3.88 -29.48
CA GLN A 98 6.62 -2.77 -29.81
C GLN A 98 6.18 -1.98 -28.58
N LEU A 99 6.24 -2.61 -27.40
CA LEU A 99 5.73 -2.05 -26.15
C LEU A 99 6.84 -1.70 -25.15
N SER A 100 8.04 -2.24 -25.32
CA SER A 100 9.20 -2.05 -24.43
C SER A 100 9.66 -0.59 -24.29
N SER A 101 9.27 0.30 -25.21
CA SER A 101 9.56 1.74 -25.14
C SER A 101 8.51 2.55 -24.39
N LEU A 102 7.36 1.95 -24.04
CA LEU A 102 6.29 2.62 -23.32
C LEU A 102 6.58 2.59 -21.82
N LYS A 103 6.46 3.74 -21.16
CA LYS A 103 6.42 3.81 -19.70
C LYS A 103 4.99 3.59 -19.26
N VAL A 104 4.73 2.48 -18.59
CA VAL A 104 3.41 2.12 -18.09
C VAL A 104 3.50 1.93 -16.58
N ASP A 105 2.52 2.44 -15.86
CA ASP A 105 2.39 2.37 -14.39
C ASP A 105 0.89 2.18 -14.06
N LEU A 106 0.59 1.36 -13.04
CA LEU A 106 -0.74 1.07 -12.55
C LEU A 106 -0.94 1.66 -11.14
N GLY A 107 -1.88 2.59 -11.04
CA GLY A 107 -2.31 3.16 -9.76
C GLY A 107 -3.58 2.50 -9.22
N THR A 108 -3.95 2.90 -8.00
CA THR A 108 -5.29 2.63 -7.46
C THR A 108 -5.98 3.96 -7.15
N SER A 109 -7.19 4.15 -7.69
CA SER A 109 -7.97 5.37 -7.51
C SER A 109 -8.53 5.49 -6.10
N ASP A 110 -9.01 6.68 -5.75
CA ASP A 110 -9.75 6.92 -4.51
C ASP A 110 -11.01 6.05 -4.36
N SER A 111 -11.54 5.54 -5.49
CA SER A 111 -12.68 4.60 -5.51
C SER A 111 -12.27 3.13 -5.40
N GLY A 112 -10.97 2.84 -5.34
CA GLY A 112 -10.42 1.48 -5.26
C GLY A 112 -10.32 0.77 -6.60
N THR A 113 -10.47 1.48 -7.73
CA THR A 113 -10.32 0.91 -9.08
C THR A 113 -8.89 1.05 -9.59
N LEU A 114 -8.49 0.21 -10.55
CA LEU A 114 -7.22 0.39 -11.26
C LEU A 114 -7.21 1.71 -12.04
N GLU A 115 -6.08 2.40 -12.00
CA GLU A 115 -5.77 3.56 -12.83
C GLU A 115 -4.61 3.20 -13.75
N PHE A 116 -4.66 3.64 -15.01
CA PHE A 116 -3.63 3.31 -15.98
C PHE A 116 -2.87 4.58 -16.37
N TRP A 117 -1.55 4.57 -16.23
CA TRP A 117 -0.70 5.66 -16.64
C TRP A 117 0.19 5.21 -17.79
N VAL A 118 0.11 5.89 -18.92
CA VAL A 118 0.90 5.58 -20.12
C VAL A 118 1.66 6.82 -20.54
N ASN A 119 2.99 6.77 -20.51
CA ASN A 119 3.90 7.88 -20.76
C ASN A 119 3.51 9.15 -19.94
N GLY A 120 3.11 8.95 -18.68
CA GLY A 120 2.69 10.02 -17.78
C GLY A 120 1.27 10.54 -18.00
N LYS A 121 0.50 9.99 -18.95
CA LYS A 121 -0.92 10.32 -19.15
C LYS A 121 -1.82 9.32 -18.44
N LYS A 122 -2.72 9.82 -17.60
CA LYS A 122 -3.74 9.03 -16.90
C LYS A 122 -4.88 8.62 -17.84
N HIS A 123 -5.32 7.38 -17.66
CA HIS A 123 -6.50 6.77 -18.27
C HIS A 123 -7.29 6.06 -17.18
N ASP A 124 -8.57 6.43 -17.02
CA ASP A 124 -9.44 5.84 -15.99
C ASP A 124 -9.96 4.47 -16.41
N ARG A 125 -9.99 4.19 -17.72
CA ARG A 125 -10.45 2.94 -18.28
C ARG A 125 -9.44 2.38 -19.26
N ILE A 126 -9.34 1.06 -19.31
CA ILE A 126 -8.48 0.37 -20.26
C ILE A 126 -8.88 0.69 -21.71
N GLU A 127 -10.17 0.91 -21.98
CA GLU A 127 -10.65 1.26 -23.34
C GLU A 127 -10.09 2.60 -23.83
N ASP A 128 -9.76 3.52 -22.92
CA ASP A 128 -9.28 4.86 -23.23
C ASP A 128 -7.82 4.87 -23.68
N ILE A 129 -7.11 3.75 -23.52
CA ILE A 129 -5.72 3.59 -23.97
C ILE A 129 -5.71 3.42 -25.49
N PRO A 130 -5.04 4.30 -26.26
CA PRO A 130 -5.08 4.24 -27.73
C PRO A 130 -4.39 3.01 -28.31
N ASN A 131 -3.34 2.52 -27.65
CA ASN A 131 -2.55 1.37 -28.12
C ASN A 131 -3.28 0.06 -27.83
N LYS A 132 -3.79 -0.60 -28.87
CA LYS A 132 -4.49 -1.89 -28.74
C LYS A 132 -3.60 -2.99 -28.16
N ALA A 133 -2.35 -3.09 -28.60
CA ALA A 133 -1.43 -4.11 -28.10
C ALA A 133 -1.17 -3.95 -26.60
N LEU A 134 -1.06 -2.70 -26.12
CA LEU A 134 -0.96 -2.42 -24.69
C LEU A 134 -2.22 -2.82 -23.93
N ARG A 135 -3.42 -2.53 -24.46
CA ARG A 135 -4.68 -2.99 -23.86
C ARG A 135 -4.73 -4.51 -23.74
N ASP A 136 -4.34 -5.21 -24.79
CA ASP A 136 -4.31 -6.68 -24.80
C ASP A 136 -3.31 -7.23 -23.77
N ALA A 137 -2.13 -6.59 -23.63
CA ALA A 137 -1.13 -6.94 -22.63
C ALA A 137 -1.63 -6.73 -21.19
N ILE A 138 -2.30 -5.62 -20.91
CA ILE A 138 -2.91 -5.33 -19.60
C ILE A 138 -3.97 -6.40 -19.27
N LEU A 139 -4.87 -6.71 -20.21
CA LEU A 139 -5.87 -7.76 -20.02
C LEU A 139 -5.24 -9.13 -19.78
N GLN A 140 -4.10 -9.41 -20.44
CA GLN A 140 -3.35 -10.63 -20.23
C GLN A 140 -2.71 -10.68 -18.84
N ALA A 141 -2.17 -9.56 -18.35
CA ALA A 141 -1.60 -9.46 -17.01
C ALA A 141 -2.66 -9.71 -15.93
N VAL A 142 -3.83 -9.06 -16.03
CA VAL A 142 -4.96 -9.27 -15.13
C VAL A 142 -5.40 -10.74 -15.13
N LYS A 143 -5.57 -11.35 -16.31
CA LYS A 143 -5.95 -12.77 -16.41
C LYS A 143 -4.92 -13.74 -15.85
N LYS A 144 -3.62 -13.39 -15.90
CA LYS A 144 -2.57 -14.21 -15.28
C LYS A 144 -2.65 -14.10 -13.76
N TRP A 145 -2.83 -12.89 -13.24
CA TRP A 145 -3.02 -12.66 -11.80
C TRP A 145 -4.24 -13.40 -11.27
N GLU A 146 -5.40 -13.35 -11.94
CA GLU A 146 -6.63 -14.06 -11.53
C GLU A 146 -6.50 -15.59 -11.48
N LYS A 147 -5.51 -16.16 -12.18
CA LYS A 147 -5.30 -17.60 -12.25
C LYS A 147 -4.32 -18.12 -11.20
N ASN A 148 -3.57 -17.23 -10.56
CA ASN A 148 -2.67 -17.55 -9.46
C ASN A 148 -3.43 -17.45 -8.13
#